data_AF-A0A957DVN4-F1
#
_entry.id   AF-A0A957DVN4-F1
#
_cell.length_a   1.000
_cell.length_b   1.000
_cell.length_c   1.000
_cell.angle_alpha   90.00
_cell.angle_beta   90.00
_cell.angle_gamma   90.00
#
_symmetry.space_group_name_H-M   'P 1'
#
loop_
_entity.id
_entity.type
_entity.pdbx_description
1 polymer ?
#
loop_
_entity_poly.entity_id
_entity_poly.type
_entity_poly.pdbx_seq_one_letter_code
_entity_poly.pdbx_strand_id
1 'polypeptide(L)'
;EPGDYGVGVLFLPHNDALRQRCEQAMARIIAEEGQKLLGWRTVPTCNKDLGETAVSGEPFIRQLFIQKQYLTQDDSLAWERKLFVIRRRAEKEIAPLVGDDIFYIPSLSGRTIVYKGMLLSEQLQDYYPDLSDPALETALALVHSRFSTNTFPSWKRAHPYRTIIHNGEINTIRGNVNWFKAREALFANHLFDDELDKVL
;
A
#
# COMPACT_ATOMS: atom_id res chain seq x y z
N GLU A 1 19.55 4.05 -10.10
CA GLU A 1 19.49 5.44 -9.62
C GLU A 1 18.15 5.76 -8.97
N PRO A 2 18.02 6.90 -8.24
CA PRO A 2 16.72 7.43 -7.86
C PRO A 2 15.77 7.50 -9.08
N GLY A 3 14.55 6.98 -8.93
CA GLY A 3 13.57 6.91 -10.02
C GLY A 3 13.58 5.63 -10.87
N ASP A 4 14.59 4.77 -10.72
CA ASP A 4 14.66 3.47 -11.45
C ASP A 4 14.00 2.31 -10.70
N TYR A 5 13.49 2.57 -9.49
CA TYR A 5 12.83 1.56 -8.68
C TYR A 5 11.59 2.11 -8.00
N GLY A 6 10.70 1.19 -7.62
CA GLY A 6 9.51 1.44 -6.83
C GLY A 6 9.63 0.77 -5.48
N VAL A 7 9.06 1.39 -4.46
CA VAL A 7 8.99 0.83 -3.11
C VAL A 7 7.54 0.54 -2.77
N GLY A 8 7.28 -0.70 -2.38
CA GLY A 8 6.03 -1.11 -1.77
C GLY A 8 6.15 -1.15 -0.27
N VAL A 9 5.23 -0.55 0.46
CA VAL A 9 5.00 -0.85 1.89
C VAL A 9 3.83 -1.81 1.95
N LEU A 10 3.97 -2.88 2.73
CA LEU A 10 3.01 -3.96 2.85
C LEU A 10 2.77 -4.30 4.30
N PHE A 11 1.51 -4.47 4.63
CA PHE A 11 1.02 -5.06 5.86
C PHE A 11 0.67 -6.50 5.56
N LEU A 12 1.42 -7.42 6.17
CA LEU A 12 1.32 -8.86 5.94
C LEU A 12 0.91 -9.58 7.23
N PRO A 13 0.46 -10.84 7.13
CA PRO A 13 0.17 -11.67 8.29
C PRO A 13 1.44 -11.95 9.12
N HIS A 14 1.28 -12.09 10.43
CA HIS A 14 2.36 -12.55 11.32
C HIS A 14 2.72 -14.01 11.10
N ASN A 15 1.75 -14.84 10.66
CA ASN A 15 2.00 -16.23 10.33
C ASN A 15 3.03 -16.34 9.19
N ASP A 16 4.19 -16.95 9.48
CA ASP A 16 5.32 -17.04 8.56
C ASP A 16 4.98 -17.74 7.25
N ALA A 17 4.25 -18.87 7.31
CA ALA A 17 3.88 -19.63 6.12
C ALA A 17 2.93 -18.83 5.22
N LEU A 18 1.96 -18.14 5.82
CA LEU A 18 1.03 -17.29 5.09
C LEU A 18 1.73 -16.06 4.50
N ARG A 19 2.64 -15.44 5.25
CA ARG A 19 3.48 -14.34 4.78
C ARG A 19 4.34 -14.76 3.59
N GLN A 20 5.00 -15.92 3.66
CA GLN A 20 5.78 -16.45 2.54
C GLN A 20 4.92 -16.68 1.29
N ARG A 21 3.70 -17.18 1.44
CA ARG A 21 2.76 -17.33 0.32
C ARG A 21 2.42 -15.97 -0.32
N CYS A 22 2.18 -14.94 0.48
CA CYS A 22 1.97 -13.58 -0.02
C CYS A 22 3.20 -13.05 -0.77
N GLU A 23 4.40 -13.23 -0.20
CA GLU A 23 5.65 -12.76 -0.81
C GLU A 23 5.95 -13.48 -2.13
N GLN A 24 5.69 -14.79 -2.22
CA GLN A 24 5.83 -15.57 -3.45
C GLN A 24 4.82 -15.15 -4.52
N ALA A 25 3.55 -14.96 -4.14
CA ALA A 25 2.54 -14.48 -5.07
C ALA A 25 2.86 -13.07 -5.58
N MET A 26 3.38 -12.19 -4.72
CA MET A 26 3.84 -10.87 -5.10
C MET A 26 5.01 -10.95 -6.09
N ALA A 27 6.02 -11.80 -5.83
CA ALA A 27 7.15 -12.00 -6.73
C ALA A 27 6.70 -12.52 -8.11
N ARG A 28 5.74 -13.46 -8.14
CA ARG A 28 5.12 -13.97 -9.38
C ARG A 28 4.45 -12.84 -10.17
N ILE A 29 3.59 -12.05 -9.53
CA ILE A 29 2.87 -10.94 -10.19
C ILE A 29 3.86 -9.93 -10.76
N ILE A 30 4.92 -9.59 -10.01
CA ILE A 30 5.96 -8.65 -10.47
C ILE A 30 6.64 -9.16 -11.75
N ALA A 31 7.00 -10.45 -11.78
CA ALA A 31 7.63 -11.08 -12.93
C ALA A 31 6.68 -11.17 -14.15
N GLU A 32 5.41 -11.53 -13.93
CA GLU A 32 4.38 -11.57 -14.97
C GLU A 32 4.09 -10.18 -15.57
N GLU A 33 4.27 -9.12 -14.79
CA GLU A 33 4.20 -7.72 -15.23
C GLU A 33 5.51 -7.20 -15.84
N GLY A 34 6.46 -8.09 -16.10
CA GLY A 34 7.73 -7.80 -16.79
C GLY A 34 8.71 -6.96 -15.98
N GLN A 35 8.55 -6.92 -14.66
CA GLN A 35 9.41 -6.15 -13.75
C GLN A 35 10.28 -7.08 -12.90
N LYS A 36 11.31 -6.54 -12.25
CA LYS A 36 12.23 -7.33 -11.44
C LYS A 36 12.12 -6.99 -9.96
N LEU A 37 11.82 -8.00 -9.14
CA LEU A 37 11.95 -7.88 -7.69
C LEU A 37 13.43 -7.82 -7.31
N LEU A 38 13.83 -6.75 -6.62
CA LEU A 38 15.18 -6.60 -6.08
C LEU A 38 15.32 -7.29 -4.73
N GLY A 39 14.28 -7.25 -3.91
CA GLY A 39 14.28 -7.90 -2.61
C GLY A 39 13.24 -7.33 -1.65
N TRP A 40 13.32 -7.83 -0.42
CA TRP A 40 12.46 -7.44 0.69
C TRP A 40 13.28 -6.89 1.85
N ARG A 41 12.69 -5.96 2.59
CA ARG A 41 13.22 -5.43 3.85
C ARG A 41 12.14 -5.49 4.91
N THR A 42 12.43 -6.08 6.05
CA THR A 42 11.57 -5.93 7.24
C THR A 42 11.72 -4.51 7.75
N VAL A 43 10.60 -3.80 7.90
CA VAL A 43 10.60 -2.42 8.41
C VAL A 43 10.85 -2.50 9.92
N PRO A 44 11.84 -1.77 10.47
CA PRO A 44 12.02 -1.71 11.92
C PRO A 44 10.79 -1.04 12.54
N THR A 45 10.21 -1.70 13.55
CA THR A 45 9.07 -1.15 14.32
C THR A 45 9.32 -1.27 15.82
N CYS A 46 8.74 -0.35 16.61
CA CYS A 46 8.81 -0.37 18.07
C CYS A 46 7.41 -0.19 18.67
N ASN A 47 6.80 -1.28 19.11
CA ASN A 47 5.44 -1.28 19.65
C ASN A 47 5.34 -1.11 21.18
N LYS A 48 6.43 -0.71 21.85
CA LYS A 48 6.53 -0.68 23.33
C LYS A 48 5.45 0.16 24.01
N ASP A 49 5.07 1.27 23.39
CA ASP A 49 4.12 2.24 23.96
C ASP A 49 2.69 2.08 23.39
N LEU A 50 2.45 1.02 22.61
CA LEU A 50 1.15 0.78 22.01
C LEU A 50 0.21 0.05 22.99
N GLY A 51 -1.04 0.49 23.02
CA GLY A 51 -2.09 -0.22 23.75
C GLY A 51 -2.39 -1.58 23.11
N GLU A 52 -2.87 -2.54 23.93
CA GLU A 52 -3.14 -3.93 23.51
C GLU A 52 -4.02 -4.03 22.26
N THR A 53 -5.00 -3.14 22.11
CA THR A 53 -5.87 -3.11 20.92
C THR A 53 -5.08 -2.81 19.65
N ALA A 54 -4.15 -1.84 19.68
CA ALA A 54 -3.31 -1.54 18.52
C ALA A 54 -2.37 -2.71 18.21
N VAL A 55 -1.74 -3.29 19.24
CA VAL A 55 -0.85 -4.45 19.11
C VAL A 55 -1.59 -5.66 18.53
N SER A 56 -2.82 -5.93 18.96
CA SER A 56 -3.62 -7.07 18.48
C SER A 56 -3.93 -7.01 16.97
N GLY A 57 -4.01 -5.80 16.41
CA GLY A 57 -4.24 -5.59 14.98
C GLY A 57 -2.96 -5.29 14.20
N GLU A 58 -1.80 -5.25 14.86
CA GLU A 58 -0.52 -4.87 14.27
C GLU A 58 -0.15 -5.86 13.16
N PRO A 59 0.15 -5.38 11.94
CA PRO A 59 0.62 -6.23 10.85
C PRO A 59 2.12 -6.51 10.96
N PHE A 60 2.57 -7.57 10.27
CA PHE A 60 3.98 -7.71 9.95
C PHE A 60 4.34 -6.77 8.78
N ILE A 61 5.16 -5.75 9.04
CA ILE A 61 5.43 -4.67 8.07
C ILE A 61 6.67 -4.97 7.24
N ARG A 62 6.47 -5.03 5.92
CA ARG A 62 7.52 -5.32 4.95
C ARG A 62 7.56 -4.26 3.87
N GLN A 63 8.78 -3.94 3.45
CA GLN A 63 9.06 -3.23 2.22
C GLN A 63 9.48 -4.20 1.13
N LEU A 64 9.03 -3.96 -0.09
CA LEU A 64 9.55 -4.61 -1.29
C LEU A 64 10.09 -3.57 -2.26
N PHE A 65 11.11 -3.96 -3.02
CA PHE A 65 11.77 -3.08 -3.99
C PHE A 65 11.65 -3.69 -5.38
N ILE A 66 11.10 -2.92 -6.32
CA ILE A 66 10.92 -3.37 -7.71
C ILE A 66 11.77 -2.49 -8.61
N GLN A 67 12.65 -3.11 -9.38
CA GLN A 67 13.37 -2.43 -10.44
C GLN A 67 12.49 -2.29 -11.67
N LYS A 68 12.45 -1.07 -12.21
CA LYS A 68 11.83 -0.74 -13.49
C LYS A 68 12.55 -1.48 -14.62
N GLN A 69 11.82 -2.24 -15.43
CA GLN A 69 12.33 -2.92 -16.61
C GLN A 69 11.44 -2.66 -17.83
N TYR A 70 12.08 -2.50 -18.99
CA TYR A 70 11.41 -2.45 -20.31
C TYR A 70 10.29 -1.42 -20.43
N LEU A 71 10.47 -0.23 -19.85
CA LEU A 71 9.53 0.88 -19.95
C LEU A 71 10.14 2.05 -20.71
N THR A 72 9.39 2.58 -21.68
CA THR A 72 9.81 3.71 -22.50
C THR A 72 10.03 4.96 -21.65
N GLN A 73 11.02 5.78 -22.03
CA GLN A 73 11.38 6.99 -21.28
C GLN A 73 10.42 8.16 -21.53
N ASP A 74 9.63 8.10 -22.59
CA ASP A 74 8.80 9.22 -23.06
C ASP A 74 7.54 9.46 -22.21
N ASP A 75 7.19 8.52 -21.32
CA ASP A 75 6.04 8.64 -20.44
C ASP A 75 6.47 8.62 -18.97
N SER A 76 6.48 9.81 -18.36
CA SER A 76 6.91 10.05 -16.97
C SER A 76 6.01 9.38 -15.91
N LEU A 77 4.83 8.90 -16.30
CA LEU A 77 3.87 8.21 -15.44
C LEU A 77 3.77 6.71 -15.72
N ALA A 78 4.41 6.19 -16.77
CA ALA A 78 4.37 4.78 -17.12
C ALA A 78 4.82 3.89 -15.96
N TRP A 79 5.82 4.34 -15.20
CA TRP A 79 6.26 3.59 -14.04
C TRP A 79 5.21 3.51 -12.93
N GLU A 80 4.60 4.65 -12.58
CA GLU A 80 3.52 4.67 -11.58
C GLU A 80 2.29 3.86 -12.03
N ARG A 81 1.93 3.91 -13.31
CA ARG A 81 0.83 3.10 -13.85
C ARG A 81 1.14 1.62 -13.75
N LYS A 82 2.37 1.19 -14.08
CA LYS A 82 2.75 -0.22 -13.95
C LYS A 82 2.75 -0.68 -12.49
N LEU A 83 3.25 0.12 -11.57
CA LEU A 83 3.16 -0.15 -10.12
C LEU A 83 1.70 -0.19 -9.63
N PHE A 84 0.83 0.66 -10.16
CA PHE A 84 -0.60 0.63 -9.89
C PHE A 84 -1.24 -0.69 -10.34
N VAL A 85 -0.94 -1.16 -11.55
CA VAL A 85 -1.42 -2.46 -12.08
C VAL A 85 -0.94 -3.61 -11.19
N ILE A 86 0.35 -3.65 -10.87
CA ILE A 86 0.95 -4.66 -9.96
C ILE A 86 0.22 -4.66 -8.62
N ARG A 87 -0.01 -3.49 -8.02
CA ARG A 87 -0.75 -3.35 -6.76
C ARG A 87 -2.18 -3.87 -6.86
N ARG A 88 -2.91 -3.52 -7.92
CA ARG A 88 -4.31 -3.94 -8.11
C ARG A 88 -4.42 -5.44 -8.31
N ARG A 89 -3.52 -6.03 -9.10
CA ARG A 89 -3.41 -7.49 -9.25
C ARG A 89 -3.12 -8.16 -7.91
N ALA A 90 -2.14 -7.66 -7.16
CA ALA A 90 -1.82 -8.20 -5.84
C ALA A 90 -3.01 -8.12 -4.87
N GLU A 91 -3.75 -7.00 -4.85
CA GLU A 91 -4.97 -6.86 -4.04
C GLU A 91 -6.04 -7.91 -4.40
N LYS A 92 -6.22 -8.20 -5.69
CA LYS A 92 -7.21 -9.19 -6.15
C LYS A 92 -6.77 -10.63 -5.94
N GLU A 93 -5.51 -10.94 -6.21
CA GLU A 93 -5.00 -12.30 -6.22
C GLU A 93 -4.53 -12.77 -4.83
N ILE A 94 -4.02 -11.87 -3.98
CA ILE A 94 -3.38 -12.23 -2.70
C ILE A 94 -4.31 -12.01 -1.51
N ALA A 95 -5.15 -10.97 -1.51
CA ALA A 95 -6.05 -10.72 -0.39
C ALA A 95 -6.99 -11.91 -0.08
N PRO A 96 -7.52 -12.68 -1.06
CA PRO A 96 -8.30 -13.88 -0.77
C PRO A 96 -7.49 -15.02 -0.14
N LEU A 97 -6.16 -15.04 -0.31
CA LEU A 97 -5.29 -16.11 0.19
C LEU A 97 -5.11 -16.05 1.71
N VAL A 98 -5.32 -14.88 2.32
CA VAL A 98 -5.06 -14.64 3.74
C VAL A 98 -6.32 -14.78 4.62
N GLY A 99 -7.50 -14.99 4.04
CA GLY A 99 -8.74 -15.09 4.82
C GLY A 99 -9.00 -13.82 5.64
N ASP A 100 -9.13 -13.98 6.96
CA ASP A 100 -9.36 -12.87 7.89
C ASP A 100 -8.07 -12.14 8.33
N ASP A 101 -6.89 -12.68 7.97
CA ASP A 101 -5.62 -12.00 8.23
C ASP A 101 -5.43 -10.76 7.35
N ILE A 102 -4.45 -9.93 7.71
CA ILE A 102 -4.17 -8.68 7.01
C ILE A 102 -3.27 -8.90 5.79
N PHE A 103 -3.78 -8.51 4.62
CA PHE A 103 -2.99 -8.19 3.43
C PHE A 103 -3.39 -6.81 2.93
N TYR A 104 -2.49 -5.83 3.04
CA TYR A 104 -2.77 -4.46 2.60
C TYR A 104 -1.50 -3.77 2.13
N ILE A 105 -1.61 -2.98 1.06
CA ILE A 105 -0.50 -2.23 0.47
C ILE A 105 -0.75 -0.73 0.69
N PRO A 106 -0.25 -0.10 1.77
CA PRO A 106 -0.34 1.34 2.00
C PRO A 106 0.12 2.18 0.81
N SER A 107 1.25 1.82 0.21
CA SER A 107 1.82 2.47 -0.96
C SER A 107 2.61 1.47 -1.81
N LEU A 108 2.57 1.64 -3.13
CA LEU A 108 3.50 1.01 -4.07
C LEU A 108 3.74 2.02 -5.18
N SER A 109 4.89 2.70 -5.12
CA SER A 109 5.20 3.88 -5.95
C SER A 109 6.70 4.10 -6.05
N GLY A 110 7.16 4.77 -7.12
CA GLY A 110 8.53 5.26 -7.25
C GLY A 110 8.75 6.65 -6.64
N ARG A 111 7.70 7.30 -6.14
CA ARG A 111 7.74 8.69 -5.66
C ARG A 111 7.05 8.93 -4.32
N THR A 112 6.31 7.96 -3.79
CA THR A 112 5.54 8.14 -2.56
C THR A 112 5.62 6.91 -1.67
N ILE A 113 5.94 7.13 -0.40
CA ILE A 113 5.94 6.10 0.64
C ILE A 113 4.98 6.51 1.76
N VAL A 114 4.21 5.55 2.28
CA VAL A 114 3.22 5.80 3.33
C VAL A 114 3.59 5.00 4.58
N TYR A 115 4.01 5.72 5.63
CA TYR A 115 4.10 5.20 6.99
C TYR A 115 2.82 5.57 7.74
N LYS A 116 2.12 4.56 8.27
CA LYS A 116 0.86 4.76 9.00
C LYS A 116 0.55 3.58 9.89
N GLY A 117 -0.26 3.81 10.91
CA GLY A 117 -0.71 2.74 11.80
C GLY A 117 -1.82 3.19 12.71
N MET A 118 -2.21 2.30 13.63
CA MET A 118 -3.12 2.63 14.72
C MET A 118 -2.31 3.23 15.88
N LEU A 119 -1.83 4.46 15.67
CA LEU A 119 -0.88 5.15 16.54
C LEU A 119 -1.44 6.52 16.94
N LEU A 120 -1.06 7.02 18.12
CA LEU A 120 -1.12 8.45 18.39
C LEU A 120 -0.11 9.19 17.50
N SER A 121 -0.40 10.44 17.15
CA SER A 121 0.48 11.23 16.27
C SER A 121 1.91 11.33 16.82
N GLU A 122 2.06 11.46 18.14
CA GLU A 122 3.35 11.54 18.84
C GLU A 122 4.13 10.22 18.84
N GLN A 123 3.44 9.07 18.73
CA GLN A 123 4.07 7.74 18.70
C GLN A 123 4.65 7.38 17.34
N LEU A 124 4.31 8.12 16.28
CA LEU A 124 4.65 7.75 14.91
C LEU A 124 6.17 7.62 14.70
N GLN A 125 6.93 8.58 15.24
CA GLN A 125 8.37 8.65 15.06
C GLN A 125 9.10 7.54 15.85
N ASP A 126 8.63 7.25 17.06
CA ASP A 126 9.19 6.17 17.89
C ASP A 126 8.83 4.80 17.34
N TYR A 127 7.61 4.63 16.84
CA TYR A 127 7.14 3.38 16.25
C TYR A 127 7.88 3.05 14.95
N TYR A 128 8.17 4.04 14.09
CA TYR A 128 8.95 3.88 12.87
C TYR A 128 10.30 4.61 12.95
N PRO A 129 11.37 3.95 13.45
CA PRO A 129 12.70 4.55 13.55
C PRO A 129 13.24 5.12 12.23
N ASP A 130 12.82 4.54 11.09
CA ASP A 130 13.16 5.05 9.75
C ASP A 130 12.80 6.53 9.55
N LEU A 131 11.77 7.04 10.23
CA LEU A 131 11.35 8.44 10.13
C LEU A 131 12.30 9.41 10.85
N SER A 132 13.20 8.89 11.69
CA SER A 132 14.24 9.68 12.36
C SER A 132 15.60 9.60 11.66
N ASP A 133 15.71 8.85 10.57
CA ASP A 133 16.95 8.74 9.82
C ASP A 133 17.25 10.06 9.10
N PRO A 134 18.41 10.71 9.30
CA PRO A 134 18.76 11.96 8.62
C PRO A 134 18.88 11.82 7.11
N ALA A 135 19.01 10.60 6.56
CA ALA A 135 18.97 10.34 5.12
C ALA A 135 17.55 10.39 4.53
N LEU A 136 16.51 10.41 5.37
CA LEU A 136 15.13 10.54 4.91
C LEU A 136 14.82 12.01 4.57
N GLU A 137 14.97 12.34 3.30
CA GLU A 137 14.62 13.65 2.77
C GLU A 137 13.37 13.57 1.89
N THR A 138 12.51 14.59 1.96
CA THR A 138 11.36 14.72 1.06
C THR A 138 11.08 16.18 0.76
N ALA A 139 10.62 16.45 -0.47
CA ALA A 139 10.12 17.76 -0.87
C ALA A 139 8.72 18.06 -0.31
N LEU A 140 7.94 17.01 0.02
CA LEU A 140 6.57 17.13 0.51
C LEU A 140 6.26 16.05 1.54
N ALA A 141 5.66 16.45 2.67
CA ALA A 141 5.12 15.55 3.67
C ALA A 141 3.64 15.86 3.90
N LEU A 142 2.81 14.81 3.95
CA LEU A 142 1.39 14.91 4.25
C LEU A 142 1.07 14.08 5.48
N VAL A 143 0.50 14.69 6.51
CA VAL A 143 0.24 14.04 7.81
C VAL A 143 -1.26 14.09 8.10
N HIS A 144 -1.78 13.02 8.70
CA HIS A 144 -3.17 12.95 9.12
C HIS A 144 -3.33 12.19 10.44
N SER A 145 -4.14 12.75 11.33
CA SER A 145 -4.65 12.06 12.51
C SER A 145 -6.14 11.85 12.36
N ARG A 146 -6.62 10.64 12.66
CA ARG A 146 -8.03 10.26 12.49
C ARG A 146 -8.64 9.97 13.84
N PHE A 147 -9.76 10.64 14.15
CA PHE A 147 -10.65 10.22 15.23
C PHE A 147 -11.65 9.18 14.70
N SER A 148 -11.77 8.04 15.36
CA SER A 148 -12.62 6.92 14.93
C SER A 148 -13.72 6.69 15.94
N THR A 149 -14.97 6.61 15.49
CA THR A 149 -16.11 6.17 16.30
C THR A 149 -16.19 4.64 16.45
N ASN A 150 -15.26 3.90 15.83
CA ASN A 150 -15.18 2.44 15.89
C ASN A 150 -14.09 1.98 16.88
N THR A 151 -14.40 0.98 17.69
CA THR A 151 -13.48 0.34 18.65
C THR A 151 -12.67 -0.82 18.06
N PHE A 152 -13.04 -1.36 16.89
CA PHE A 152 -12.30 -2.45 16.26
C PHE A 152 -10.95 -1.99 15.67
N PRO A 153 -9.84 -2.65 16.03
CA PRO A 153 -8.51 -2.27 15.55
C PRO A 153 -8.43 -2.41 14.04
N SER A 154 -7.81 -1.43 13.37
CA SER A 154 -7.69 -1.48 11.92
C SER A 154 -6.58 -0.56 11.40
N TRP A 155 -5.37 -1.10 11.36
CA TRP A 155 -4.20 -0.46 10.78
C TRP A 155 -4.41 -0.01 9.33
N LYS A 156 -5.11 -0.81 8.51
CA LYS A 156 -5.38 -0.47 7.10
C LYS A 156 -6.25 0.79 6.90
N ARG A 157 -7.07 1.16 7.90
CA ARG A 157 -7.99 2.32 7.84
C ARG A 157 -7.34 3.62 8.31
N ALA A 158 -6.12 3.56 8.85
CA ALA A 158 -5.35 4.76 9.09
C ALA A 158 -5.09 5.48 7.76
N HIS A 159 -5.04 6.80 7.83
CA HIS A 159 -4.57 7.66 6.74
C HIS A 159 -3.07 7.92 6.91
N PRO A 160 -2.37 8.40 5.88
CA PRO A 160 -2.84 8.71 4.52
C PRO A 160 -3.31 7.49 3.70
N TYR A 161 -4.20 7.72 2.74
CA TYR A 161 -4.36 6.81 1.61
C TYR A 161 -3.36 7.19 0.51
N ARG A 162 -3.29 6.35 -0.53
CA ARG A 162 -2.26 6.42 -1.59
C ARG A 162 -2.14 7.78 -2.26
N THR A 163 -3.26 8.49 -2.41
CA THR A 163 -3.32 9.79 -3.08
C THR A 163 -4.20 10.82 -2.34
N ILE A 164 -4.76 10.46 -1.18
CA ILE A 164 -5.75 11.30 -0.50
C ILE A 164 -5.64 11.24 1.02
N ILE A 165 -5.81 12.41 1.62
CA ILE A 165 -6.10 12.61 3.03
C ILE A 165 -7.47 13.30 3.11
N HIS A 166 -8.30 12.88 4.07
CA HIS A 166 -9.65 13.37 4.18
C HIS A 166 -10.01 13.58 5.64
N ASN A 167 -10.33 14.83 5.98
CA ASN A 167 -10.87 15.20 7.28
C ASN A 167 -12.37 15.51 7.13
N GLY A 168 -13.21 14.63 7.67
CA GLY A 168 -14.67 14.70 7.56
C GLY A 168 -15.29 13.35 7.25
N GLU A 169 -16.57 13.36 6.89
CA GLU A 169 -17.35 12.17 6.54
C GLU A 169 -18.07 12.33 5.20
N ILE A 170 -18.01 11.29 4.36
CA ILE A 170 -18.72 11.27 3.08
C ILE A 170 -20.11 10.66 3.33
N ASN A 171 -21.08 11.51 3.63
CA ASN A 171 -22.46 11.11 3.99
C ASN A 171 -23.22 10.38 2.86
N THR A 172 -22.74 10.48 1.62
CA THR A 172 -23.36 9.88 0.42
C THR A 172 -22.65 8.62 -0.08
N ILE A 173 -21.77 8.03 0.72
CA ILE A 173 -20.87 6.95 0.28
C ILE A 173 -21.59 5.77 -0.40
N ARG A 174 -22.74 5.33 0.13
CA ARG A 174 -23.52 4.24 -0.47
C ARG A 174 -24.03 4.58 -1.86
N GLY A 175 -24.50 5.81 -2.07
CA GLY A 175 -24.92 6.31 -3.38
C GLY A 175 -23.74 6.34 -4.36
N ASN A 176 -22.60 6.88 -3.93
CA ASN A 176 -21.40 6.97 -4.76
C ASN A 176 -20.89 5.58 -5.19
N VAL A 177 -20.88 4.60 -4.27
CA VAL A 177 -20.48 3.22 -4.57
C VAL A 177 -21.42 2.58 -5.59
N ASN A 178 -22.74 2.78 -5.45
CA ASN A 178 -23.71 2.24 -6.40
C ASN A 178 -23.56 2.86 -7.80
N TRP A 179 -23.37 4.19 -7.87
CA TRP A 179 -23.12 4.89 -9.12
C TRP A 179 -21.82 4.43 -9.80
N PHE A 180 -20.77 4.14 -9.01
CA PHE A 180 -19.53 3.59 -9.54
C PHE A 180 -19.75 2.21 -10.15
N LYS A 181 -20.37 1.27 -9.41
CA LYS A 181 -20.65 -0.09 -9.90
C LYS A 181 -21.49 -0.10 -11.17
N ALA A 182 -22.49 0.79 -11.28
CA ALA A 182 -23.33 0.89 -12.47
C ALA A 182 -22.57 1.37 -13.72
N ARG A 183 -21.43 2.05 -13.54
CA ARG A 183 -20.62 2.62 -14.62
C ARG A 183 -19.30 1.89 -14.84
N GLU A 184 -18.96 0.93 -13.98
CA GLU A 184 -17.70 0.19 -14.02
C GLU A 184 -17.52 -0.54 -15.37
N ALA A 185 -18.57 -1.19 -15.87
CA ALA A 185 -18.56 -1.86 -17.17
C ALA A 185 -18.45 -0.91 -18.38
N LEU A 186 -18.64 0.41 -18.17
CA LEU A 186 -18.49 1.44 -19.21
C LEU A 186 -17.10 2.09 -19.17
N PHE A 187 -16.24 1.70 -18.23
CA PHE A 187 -14.92 2.28 -18.11
C PHE A 187 -14.07 1.85 -19.32
N ALA A 188 -13.49 2.82 -20.00
CA ALA A 188 -12.55 2.60 -21.10
C ALA A 188 -11.43 3.63 -20.96
N ASN A 189 -10.19 3.18 -21.07
CA ASN A 189 -9.04 4.07 -20.99
C ASN A 189 -7.88 3.48 -21.78
N HIS A 190 -7.46 4.21 -22.81
CA HIS A 190 -6.35 3.84 -23.70
C HIS A 190 -5.04 3.49 -22.98
N LEU A 191 -4.83 4.04 -21.78
CA LEU A 191 -3.65 3.75 -20.96
C LEU A 191 -3.68 2.36 -20.29
N PHE A 192 -4.83 1.68 -20.32
CA PHE A 192 -5.10 0.39 -19.69
C PHE A 192 -5.83 -0.58 -20.62
N ASP A 193 -5.87 -0.36 -21.94
CA ASP A 193 -6.72 -1.13 -22.85
C ASP A 193 -6.54 -2.66 -22.72
N ASP A 194 -5.32 -3.15 -22.50
CA ASP A 194 -5.02 -4.58 -22.29
C ASP A 194 -4.93 -4.99 -20.79
N GLU A 195 -5.09 -4.03 -19.89
CA GLU A 195 -4.87 -4.19 -18.44
C GLU A 195 -6.10 -3.84 -17.60
N LEU A 196 -7.21 -3.46 -18.23
CA LEU A 196 -8.36 -2.90 -17.54
C LEU A 196 -8.98 -3.92 -16.57
N ASP A 197 -9.13 -5.17 -17.01
CA ASP A 197 -9.62 -6.27 -16.16
C ASP A 197 -8.70 -6.55 -14.97
N LYS A 198 -7.41 -6.24 -15.08
CA LYS A 198 -6.45 -6.36 -13.97
C LYS A 198 -6.71 -5.28 -12.92
N VAL A 199 -7.17 -4.08 -13.31
CA VAL A 199 -7.30 -2.93 -12.40
C VAL A 199 -8.69 -2.67 -11.86
N LEU A 200 -9.76 -3.07 -12.55
CA LEU A 200 -11.15 -2.96 -12.07
C LEU A 200 -11.46 -4.03 -11.03
#